data_AF-A0A7C5KNG1-F1
#
_entry.id   AF-A0A7C5KNG1-F1
#
_cell.length_a   1.000
_cell.length_b   1.000
_cell.length_c   1.000
_cell.angle_alpha   90.00
_cell.angle_beta   90.00
_cell.angle_gamma   90.00
#
_symmetry.space_group_name_H-M   'P 1'
#
loop_
_entity.id
_entity.type
_entity.pdbx_description
1 polymer ?
#
loop_
_entity_poly.entity_id
_entity_poly.type
_entity_poly.pdbx_seq_one_letter_code
_entity_poly.pdbx_strand_id
1 'polypeptide(L)' 'MARIGFIGLGNMGGPMAANLVNAGHDVTGFDLVAENVAALEKAGGKAAGDVASAVRDAEIVITMLPAGK' A
#
# COMPACT_ATOMS: atom_id res chain seq x y z
N MET A 1 7.23 -14.84 2.08
CA MET A 1 6.47 -13.81 1.34
C MET A 1 5.14 -13.66 2.05
N ALA A 2 4.79 -12.45 2.49
CA ALA A 2 3.53 -12.17 3.18
C ALA A 2 2.65 -11.33 2.25
N ARG A 3 1.32 -11.45 2.39
CA ARG A 3 0.35 -10.62 1.66
C ARG A 3 -0.04 -9.42 2.53
N ILE A 4 0.29 -8.23 2.08
CA ILE A 4 0.18 -6.99 2.85
C ILE A 4 -0.78 -6.03 2.15
N GLY A 5 -1.82 -5.60 2.86
CA GLY A 5 -2.65 -4.47 2.46
C GLY A 5 -2.07 -3.17 3.04
N PHE A 6 -1.84 -2.15 2.20
CA PHE A 6 -1.29 -0.87 2.64
C PHE A 6 -2.25 0.29 2.34
N ILE A 7 -2.78 0.94 3.37
CA ILE A 7 -3.71 2.07 3.23
C ILE A 7 -3.00 3.37 3.57
N GLY A 8 -2.87 4.24 2.57
CA GLY A 8 -2.11 5.49 2.66
C GLY A 8 -0.68 5.30 2.16
N LEU A 9 -0.37 5.90 1.02
CA LEU A 9 0.88 5.78 0.26
C LEU A 9 1.57 7.14 0.08
N GLY A 10 1.24 8.13 0.92
CA GLY A 10 1.90 9.43 0.94
C GLY A 10 3.36 9.37 1.43
N ASN A 11 3.88 10.52 1.87
CA ASN A 11 5.32 10.70 2.17
C ASN A 11 5.98 9.64 3.06
N MET A 12 5.23 9.04 4.00
CA MET A 12 5.73 7.94 4.84
C MET A 12 5.31 6.57 4.31
N GLY A 13 4.05 6.41 3.94
CA GLY A 13 3.50 5.12 3.52
C GLY A 13 4.11 4.60 2.22
N GLY A 14 4.32 5.46 1.23
CA GLY A 14 4.87 5.09 -0.08
C GLY A 14 6.25 4.42 0.01
N PRO A 15 7.27 5.07 0.62
CA PRO A 15 8.58 4.47 0.81
C PRO A 15 8.56 3.17 1.64
N MET A 16 7.68 3.08 2.64
CA MET A 16 7.52 1.86 3.43
C MET A 16 6.94 0.72 2.59
N ALA A 17 5.89 0.97 1.82
CA ALA A 17 5.29 -0.01 0.92
C ALA A 17 6.30 -0.48 -0.15
N ALA A 18 7.07 0.44 -0.74
CA ALA A 18 8.13 0.10 -1.68
C ALA A 18 9.22 -0.77 -1.05
N ASN A 19 9.63 -0.50 0.19
CA ASN A 19 10.60 -1.33 0.91
C ASN A 19 10.06 -2.74 1.18
N LEU A 20 8.77 -2.89 1.49
CA LEU A 20 8.14 -4.20 1.67
C LEU A 20 8.10 -4.99 0.35
N VAL A 21 7.84 -4.32 -0.77
CA VAL A 21 7.95 -4.94 -2.10
C VAL A 21 9.39 -5.37 -2.38
N ASN A 22 10.38 -4.50 -2.13
CA ASN A 22 11.80 -4.80 -2.31
C ASN A 22 12.28 -5.97 -1.43
N ALA A 23 11.65 -6.17 -0.26
CA ALA A 23 11.91 -7.31 0.63
C ALA A 23 11.24 -8.62 0.16
N GLY A 24 10.50 -8.60 -0.96
CA GLY A 24 9.85 -9.78 -1.53
C GLY A 24 8.50 -10.12 -0.90
N HIS A 25 7.78 -9.12 -0.36
CA HIS A 25 6.39 -9.27 0.05
C HIS A 25 5.43 -8.88 -1.08
N ASP A 26 4.22 -9.46 -1.06
CA ASP A 26 3.15 -9.09 -1.97
C ASP A 26 2.36 -7.93 -1.34
N VAL A 27 2.48 -6.73 -1.92
CA VAL A 27 1.88 -5.52 -1.35
C VAL A 27 0.81 -4.99 -2.28
N THR A 28 -0.43 -4.97 -1.79
CA THR A 28 -1.57 -4.31 -2.44
C THR A 28 -1.87 -3.01 -1.70
N GLY A 29 -1.80 -1.88 -2.40
CA GLY A 29 -1.94 -0.56 -1.79
C GLY A 29 -3.10 0.27 -2.32
N PHE A 30 -3.64 1.11 -1.46
CA PHE A 30 -4.67 2.10 -1.78
C PHE A 30 -4.30 3.47 -1.20
N ASP A 31 -4.54 4.52 -1.98
CA ASP A 31 -4.47 5.92 -1.57
C ASP A 31 -5.51 6.74 -2.35
N LEU A 32 -5.94 7.88 -1.81
CA LEU A 32 -6.85 8.81 -2.49
C LEU A 32 -6.16 9.54 -3.65
N VAL A 33 -4.85 9.71 -3.58
CA VAL A 33 -4.02 10.34 -4.60
C VAL A 33 -3.52 9.27 -5.56
N ALA A 34 -4.05 9.26 -6.79
CA ALA A 34 -3.73 8.25 -7.80
C ALA A 34 -2.23 8.14 -8.12
N GLU A 35 -1.49 9.26 -8.06
CA GLU A 35 -0.04 9.28 -8.28
C GLU A 35 0.73 8.42 -7.26
N ASN A 36 0.28 8.37 -6.00
CA ASN A 36 0.90 7.55 -4.96
C ASN A 36 0.69 6.05 -5.23
N VAL A 37 -0.50 5.69 -5.74
CA VAL A 37 -0.81 4.32 -6.14
C VAL A 37 0.05 3.90 -7.34
N ALA A 38 0.15 4.76 -8.37
CA ALA A 38 0.99 4.50 -9.53
C ALA A 38 2.48 4.36 -9.16
N ALA A 39 2.95 5.12 -8.16
CA ALA A 39 4.32 4.99 -7.65
C ALA A 39 4.57 3.62 -6.98
N LEU A 40 3.58 3.07 -6.25
CA LEU A 40 3.65 1.72 -5.69
C LEU A 40 3.69 0.66 -6.81
N GLU A 41 2.85 0.78 -7.83
CA GLU A 41 2.86 -0.14 -8.97
C GLU A 41 4.22 -0.13 -9.70
N LYS A 42 4.80 1.06 -9.90
CA LYS A 42 6.14 1.21 -10.47
C LYS A 42 7.22 0.55 -9.62
N ALA A 43 7.03 0.49 -8.30
CA ALA A 43 7.92 -0.20 -7.37
C ALA A 43 7.69 -1.73 -7.35
N GLY A 44 6.67 -2.25 -8.04
CA GLY A 44 6.32 -3.68 -8.12
C GLY A 44 5.19 -4.12 -7.20
N GLY A 45 4.50 -3.18 -6.53
CA GLY A 45 3.28 -3.46 -5.78
C GLY A 45 2.04 -3.52 -6.69
N LYS A 46 0.88 -3.76 -6.08
CA LYS A 46 -0.42 -3.84 -6.77
C LYS A 46 -1.32 -2.68 -6.36
N ALA A 47 -2.03 -2.11 -7.32
CA ALA A 47 -3.06 -1.12 -7.04
C ALA A 47 -4.36 -1.78 -6.57
N ALA A 48 -4.97 -1.20 -5.54
CA ALA A 48 -6.37 -1.44 -5.19
C ALA A 48 -7.22 -0.21 -5.56
N GLY A 49 -8.45 -0.46 -5.99
CA GLY A 49 -9.41 0.61 -6.35
C GLY A 49 -10.14 1.20 -5.14
N ASP A 50 -10.14 0.48 -4.02
CA ASP A 50 -10.73 0.89 -2.75
C ASP A 50 -10.06 0.16 -1.57
N VAL A 51 -10.40 0.56 -0.34
CA VAL A 51 -9.86 -0.09 0.86
C VAL A 51 -10.26 -1.56 0.94
N ALA A 52 -11.49 -1.90 0.54
CA ALA A 52 -12.01 -3.27 0.64
C ALA A 52 -11.21 -4.25 -0.24
N SER A 53 -10.84 -3.84 -1.45
CA SER A 53 -9.99 -4.60 -2.36
C SER A 53 -8.55 -4.68 -1.86
N ALA A 54 -8.01 -3.62 -1.25
CA ALA A 54 -6.65 -3.62 -0.69
C ALA A 54 -6.47 -4.64 0.45
N VAL A 55 -7.51 -4.88 1.25
CA VAL A 55 -7.42 -5.74 2.45
C VAL A 55 -8.03 -7.13 2.28
N ARG A 56 -8.74 -7.40 1.18
CA ARG A 56 -9.52 -8.64 0.98
C ARG A 56 -8.72 -9.92 1.22
N ASP A 57 -7.50 -9.97 0.69
CA ASP A 57 -6.63 -11.15 0.74
C ASP A 57 -5.36 -10.90 1.58
N ALA A 58 -5.34 -9.82 2.36
CA ALA A 58 -4.20 -9.42 3.17
C ALA A 58 -4.12 -10.23 4.47
N GLU A 59 -2.94 -10.70 4.81
CA GLU A 59 -2.62 -11.31 6.12
C GLU A 59 -2.28 -10.23 7.15
N ILE A 60 -1.71 -9.12 6.66
CA ILE A 60 -1.28 -7.97 7.45
C ILE A 60 -1.85 -6.72 6.79
N VAL A 61 -2.47 -5.84 7.59
CA VAL A 61 -2.93 -4.54 7.12
C VAL A 61 -2.12 -3.45 7.83
N ILE A 62 -1.52 -2.57 7.04
CA ILE A 62 -0.80 -1.38 7.52
C ILE A 62 -1.58 -0.14 7.08
N THR A 63 -1.83 0.76 8.02
CA THR A 63 -2.43 2.07 7.74
C THR A 63 -1.43 3.16 8.06
N MET A 64 -1.23 4.09 7.13
CA MET A 64 -0.38 5.26 7.32
C MET A 64 -1.11 6.50 6.81
N LEU A 65 -1.86 7.12 7.72
CA LEU A 65 -2.79 8.20 7.41
C LEU A 65 -2.43 9.45 8.23
N PRO A 66 -2.83 10.66 7.78
CA PRO A 66 -2.73 11.85 8.62
C PRO A 66 -3.40 11.65 9.97
N ALA A 67 -2.93 12.37 10.99
CA ALA A 67 -3.59 12.37 12.29
C ALA A 67 -5.08 12.75 12.12
N GLY A 68 -5.96 11.89 12.65
CA GLY A 68 -7.38 12.20 12.74
C GLY A 68 -7.62 13.42 13.61
N LYS A 69 -8.71 14.14 13.35
CA LYS A 69 -9.24 15.15 14.29
C LYS A 69 -10.08 14.49 15.36
#